data_AF-C1KDE8-F1
#
_entry.id   AF-C1KDE8-F1
#
_cell.length_a   1.000
_cell.length_b   1.000
_cell.length_c   1.000
_cell.angle_alpha   90.00
_cell.angle_beta   90.00
_cell.angle_gamma   90.00
#
_symmetry.space_group_name_H-M   'P 1'
#
loop_
_entity.id
_entity.type
_entity.pdbx_description
1 polymer ?
#
loop_
_entity_poly.entity_id
_entity_poly.type
_entity_poly.pdbx_seq_one_letter_code
_entity_poly.pdbx_strand_id
1 'polypeptide(L)'
;RPLTVVAVANVMSAVCFGCRYSHDDPEFRELLSHNEEFGRTVGAGSLVDVMPWLQYFPNPVRTVFREFEQLNRNFSNFILDKFLRHCESLRPGAAPRDMMDAFILSAEKKAAGDSHGGGARLDLENVPATITDIFDASQDTLSTALQWLLLLFT
;
A
#
# COMPACT_ATOMS: atom_id res chain seq x y z
N ARG A 1 19.51 3.50 -5.23
CA ARG A 1 18.04 3.49 -5.14
C ARG A 1 17.48 4.40 -6.21
N PRO A 2 16.44 4.01 -6.97
CA PRO A 2 15.86 4.88 -7.98
C PRO A 2 15.20 6.07 -7.28
N LEU A 3 15.60 7.29 -7.63
CA LEU A 3 15.02 8.53 -7.09
C LEU A 3 13.51 8.62 -7.38
N THR A 4 13.06 7.97 -8.46
CA THR A 4 11.65 7.93 -8.87
C THR A 4 10.78 7.21 -7.85
N VAL A 5 11.20 6.03 -7.35
CA VAL A 5 10.43 5.27 -6.34
C VAL A 5 10.22 6.09 -5.08
N VAL A 6 11.25 6.80 -4.64
CA VAL A 6 11.18 7.67 -3.47
C VAL A 6 10.20 8.82 -3.68
N ALA A 7 10.23 9.45 -4.86
CA ALA A 7 9.30 10.53 -5.18
C ALA A 7 7.84 10.04 -5.23
N VAL A 8 7.58 8.90 -5.88
CA VAL A 8 6.23 8.32 -5.95
C VAL A 8 5.75 7.91 -4.55
N ALA A 9 6.58 7.25 -3.74
CA ALA A 9 6.25 6.86 -2.37
C ALA A 9 5.83 8.04 -1.51
N ASN A 10 6.54 9.15 -1.61
CA ASN A 10 6.18 10.36 -0.88
C ASN A 10 4.88 11.00 -1.35
N VAL A 11 4.64 11.04 -2.67
CA VAL A 11 3.38 11.55 -3.22
C VAL A 11 2.20 10.70 -2.73
N MET A 12 2.31 9.38 -2.87
CA MET A 12 1.24 8.47 -2.47
C MET A 12 1.05 8.44 -0.95
N SER A 13 2.12 8.56 -0.16
CA SER A 13 2.00 8.69 1.29
C SER A 13 1.25 9.96 1.69
N ALA A 14 1.51 11.08 1.01
CA ALA A 14 0.82 12.34 1.27
C ALA A 14 -0.67 12.25 0.92
N VAL A 15 -1.02 11.54 -0.16
CA VAL A 15 -2.42 11.34 -0.58
C VAL A 15 -3.14 10.34 0.33
N CYS A 16 -2.50 9.22 0.64
CA CYS A 16 -3.12 8.13 1.41
C CYS A 16 -3.21 8.43 2.91
N PHE A 17 -2.18 9.04 3.50
CA PHE A 17 -2.03 9.16 4.97
C PHE A 17 -1.80 10.61 5.44
N GLY A 18 -1.88 11.59 4.54
CA GLY A 18 -1.60 12.99 4.87
C GLY A 18 -0.14 13.26 5.29
N CYS A 19 0.75 12.27 5.18
CA CYS A 19 2.11 12.30 5.71
C CYS A 19 3.12 12.44 4.57
N ARG A 20 3.96 13.48 4.63
CA ARG A 20 5.16 13.61 3.79
C ARG A 20 6.38 13.25 4.61
N TYR A 21 7.14 12.26 4.14
CA TYR A 21 8.34 11.83 4.85
C TYR A 21 9.57 12.60 4.38
N SER A 22 10.48 12.84 5.32
CA SER A 22 11.84 13.25 4.99
C SER A 22 12.59 12.05 4.40
N HIS A 23 13.59 12.31 3.55
CA HIS A 23 14.43 11.25 2.97
C HIS A 23 15.20 10.45 4.03
N ASP A 24 15.46 11.05 5.20
CA ASP A 24 16.17 10.41 6.31
C ASP A 24 15.25 9.70 7.30
N ASP A 25 13.93 9.76 7.09
CA ASP A 25 12.98 9.17 8.02
C ASP A 25 13.10 7.62 8.02
N PRO A 26 13.30 7.00 9.20
CA PRO A 26 13.39 5.55 9.30
C PRO A 26 12.10 4.83 8.87
N GLU A 27 10.93 5.40 9.15
CA GLU A 27 9.62 4.85 8.76
C GLU A 27 9.50 4.80 7.23
N PHE A 28 10.00 5.84 6.57
CA PHE A 28 10.02 5.92 5.12
C PHE A 28 11.05 4.99 4.48
N ARG A 29 12.20 4.80 5.11
CA ARG A 29 13.21 3.86 4.62
C ARG A 29 12.71 2.43 4.61
N GLU A 30 11.94 2.04 5.62
CA GLU A 30 11.28 0.73 5.72
C GLU A 30 10.25 0.54 4.59
N LEU A 31 9.44 1.57 4.35
CA LEU A 31 8.48 1.58 3.24
C LEU A 31 9.18 1.47 1.87
N LEU A 32 10.34 2.11 1.71
CA LEU A 32 11.10 2.02 0.45
C LEU A 32 11.79 0.68 0.26
N SER A 33 12.24 0.01 1.33
CA SER A 33 12.73 -1.38 1.23
C SER A 33 11.62 -2.32 0.80
N HIS A 34 10.39 -2.10 1.31
CA HIS A 34 9.22 -2.85 0.87
C HIS A 34 9.04 -2.80 -0.65
N ASN A 35 9.03 -1.59 -1.24
CA ASN A 35 8.80 -1.46 -2.68
C ASN A 35 9.91 -2.11 -3.53
N GLU A 36 11.15 -2.06 -3.08
CA GLU A 36 12.29 -2.67 -3.79
C GLU A 36 12.21 -4.21 -3.77
N GLU A 37 11.81 -4.79 -2.64
CA GLU A 37 11.66 -6.23 -2.48
C GLU A 37 10.38 -6.75 -3.16
N PHE A 38 9.30 -5.97 -3.14
CA PHE A 38 8.06 -6.30 -3.85
C PHE A 38 8.31 -6.46 -5.35
N GLY A 39 8.99 -5.50 -5.99
CA GLY A 39 9.32 -5.59 -7.42
C GLY A 39 10.18 -6.82 -7.79
N ARG A 40 11.02 -7.31 -6.86
CA ARG A 40 11.82 -8.53 -7.07
C ARG A 40 11.02 -9.81 -6.87
N THR A 41 10.00 -9.78 -6.00
CA THR A 41 9.27 -10.95 -5.52
C THR A 41 8.00 -11.26 -6.31
N VAL A 42 7.35 -10.25 -6.93
CA VAL A 42 6.14 -10.43 -7.75
C VAL A 42 6.33 -11.48 -8.86
N GLY A 43 7.52 -11.56 -9.46
CA GLY A 43 7.84 -12.59 -10.47
C GLY A 43 7.86 -14.02 -9.93
N ALA A 44 8.19 -14.22 -8.65
CA ALA A 44 8.22 -15.54 -8.02
C ALA A 44 6.85 -15.98 -7.49
N GLY A 45 5.99 -15.03 -7.07
CA GLY A 45 4.60 -15.32 -6.69
C GLY A 45 3.84 -16.05 -7.82
N SER A 46 4.01 -15.57 -9.05
CA SER A 46 3.44 -16.20 -10.25
C SER A 46 3.88 -17.67 -10.43
N LEU A 47 5.11 -18.04 -10.08
CA LEU A 47 5.59 -19.43 -10.17
C LEU A 47 5.01 -20.31 -9.05
N VAL A 48 4.79 -19.76 -7.86
CA VAL A 48 4.18 -20.48 -6.74
C VAL A 48 2.71 -20.78 -7.00
N ASP A 49 1.98 -19.85 -7.62
CA ASP A 49 0.56 -20.04 -7.94
C ASP A 49 0.34 -21.16 -8.97
N VAL A 50 1.21 -21.22 -9.99
CA VAL A 50 1.13 -22.25 -11.05
C VAL A 50 1.75 -23.58 -10.61
N MET A 51 2.77 -23.54 -9.74
CA MET A 51 3.51 -24.71 -9.26
C MET A 51 3.61 -24.74 -7.72
N PRO A 52 2.49 -24.98 -7.01
CA PRO A 52 2.46 -24.93 -5.53
C PRO A 52 3.37 -25.97 -4.88
N TRP A 53 3.71 -27.06 -5.58
CA TRP A 53 4.63 -28.09 -5.11
C TRP A 53 6.07 -27.59 -4.89
N LEU A 54 6.43 -26.44 -5.46
CA LEU A 54 7.71 -25.77 -5.18
C LEU A 54 7.81 -25.30 -3.72
N GLN A 55 6.72 -25.21 -2.96
CA GLN A 55 6.80 -24.85 -1.55
C GLN A 55 7.32 -25.99 -0.65
N TYR A 56 7.36 -27.24 -1.12
CA TYR A 56 7.65 -28.39 -0.24
C TYR A 56 9.14 -28.61 0.05
N PHE A 57 10.04 -28.16 -0.82
CA PHE A 57 11.48 -28.36 -0.67
C PHE A 57 12.25 -27.02 -0.73
N PRO A 58 13.49 -26.95 -0.24
CA PRO A 58 14.29 -25.73 -0.34
C PRO A 58 14.63 -25.42 -1.80
N ASN A 59 14.16 -24.28 -2.31
CA ASN A 59 14.52 -23.76 -3.62
C ASN A 59 14.36 -22.23 -3.62
N PRO A 60 14.94 -21.52 -4.62
CA PRO A 60 14.86 -20.06 -4.68
C PRO A 60 13.44 -19.51 -4.69
N VAL A 61 12.51 -20.17 -5.39
CA VAL A 61 11.10 -19.73 -5.49
C VAL A 61 10.42 -19.74 -4.12
N ARG A 62 10.65 -20.79 -3.31
CA ARG A 62 10.15 -20.88 -1.93
C ARG A 62 10.74 -19.79 -1.03
N THR A 63 12.03 -19.49 -1.17
CA THR A 63 12.69 -18.45 -0.38
C THR A 63 12.09 -17.08 -0.69
N VAL A 64 11.99 -16.73 -1.98
CA VAL A 64 11.42 -15.45 -2.43
C VAL A 64 9.95 -15.33 -2.02
N PHE A 65 9.17 -16.41 -2.07
CA PHE A 65 7.79 -16.39 -1.61
C PHE A 65 7.65 -16.16 -0.10
N ARG A 66 8.53 -16.73 0.72
CA ARG A 66 8.54 -16.47 2.17
C ARG A 66 8.92 -15.04 2.51
N GLU A 67 9.90 -14.50 1.80
CA GLU A 67 10.29 -13.08 1.89
C GLU A 67 9.08 -12.20 1.52
N PHE A 68 8.39 -12.51 0.43
CA PHE A 68 7.16 -11.82 0.02
C PHE A 68 6.06 -11.85 1.08
N GLU A 69 5.75 -13.01 1.67
CA GLU A 69 4.73 -13.08 2.73
C GLU A 69 5.11 -12.25 3.96
N GLN A 70 6.40 -12.26 4.34
CA GLN A 70 6.89 -11.47 5.47
C GLN A 70 6.79 -9.98 5.17
N LEU A 71 7.15 -9.60 3.95
CA LEU A 71 7.07 -8.24 3.44
C LEU A 71 5.63 -7.71 3.45
N ASN A 72 4.69 -8.47 2.88
CA ASN A 72 3.26 -8.14 2.90
C ASN A 72 2.71 -8.02 4.33
N ARG A 73 3.14 -8.88 5.25
CA ARG A 73 2.74 -8.79 6.67
C ARG A 73 3.24 -7.50 7.32
N ASN A 74 4.51 -7.15 7.12
CA ASN A 74 5.08 -5.92 7.67
C ASN A 74 4.34 -4.69 7.14
N PHE A 75 4.06 -4.66 5.84
CA PHE A 75 3.37 -3.53 5.21
C PHE A 75 1.90 -3.44 5.62
N SER A 76 1.20 -4.57 5.70
CA SER A 76 -0.17 -4.60 6.22
C SER A 76 -0.25 -4.08 7.66
N ASN A 77 0.72 -4.44 8.52
CA ASN A 77 0.79 -3.92 9.88
C ASN A 77 1.07 -2.41 9.91
N PHE A 78 1.93 -1.91 9.03
CA PHE A 78 2.21 -0.49 8.88
C PHE A 78 0.95 0.30 8.49
N ILE A 79 0.19 -0.18 7.51
CA ILE A 79 -1.07 0.43 7.08
C ILE A 79 -2.13 0.34 8.18
N LEU A 80 -2.22 -0.80 8.87
CA LEU A 80 -3.16 -0.99 9.97
C LEU A 80 -2.88 0.00 11.11
N ASP A 81 -1.62 0.20 11.48
CA ASP A 81 -1.23 1.18 12.49
C ASP A 81 -1.60 2.63 12.06
N LYS A 82 -1.38 2.99 10.78
CA LYS A 82 -1.87 4.28 10.25
C LYS A 82 -3.38 4.36 10.32
N PHE A 83 -4.10 3.31 9.92
CA PHE A 83 -5.56 3.26 9.97
C PHE A 83 -6.09 3.49 11.39
N LEU A 84 -5.53 2.82 12.40
CA LEU A 84 -5.92 3.01 13.80
C LEU A 84 -5.70 4.46 14.26
N ARG A 85 -4.55 5.06 13.92
CA ARG A 85 -4.28 6.49 14.20
C ARG A 85 -5.26 7.45 13.52
N HIS A 86 -5.74 7.12 12.32
CA HIS A 86 -6.75 7.93 11.63
C HIS A 86 -8.12 7.77 12.31
N CYS A 87 -8.53 6.54 12.62
CA CYS A 87 -9.75 6.27 13.39
C CYS A 87 -9.78 7.01 14.74
N GLU A 88 -8.66 7.08 15.46
CA GLU A 88 -8.55 7.78 16.74
C GLU A 88 -8.58 9.31 16.61
N SER A 89 -8.00 9.84 15.54
CA SER A 89 -7.87 11.30 15.35
C SER A 89 -9.05 11.94 14.61
N LEU A 90 -9.84 11.13 13.89
CA LEU A 90 -10.99 11.58 13.12
C LEU A 90 -12.15 11.96 14.05
N ARG A 91 -12.53 13.24 14.01
CA ARG A 91 -13.66 13.74 14.81
C ARG A 91 -14.97 13.67 14.01
N PRO A 92 -16.11 13.37 14.66
CA PRO A 92 -17.42 13.43 14.02
C PRO A 92 -17.67 14.79 13.36
N GLY A 93 -18.01 14.79 12.08
CA GLY A 93 -18.27 16.01 11.30
C GLY A 93 -17.05 16.75 10.76
N ALA A 94 -15.83 16.24 11.00
CA ALA A 94 -14.62 16.77 10.37
C ALA A 94 -14.59 16.44 8.86
N ALA A 95 -13.99 17.33 8.07
CA ALA A 95 -13.66 17.03 6.68
C ALA A 95 -12.46 16.07 6.62
N PRO A 96 -12.44 15.09 5.69
CA PRO A 96 -11.32 14.17 5.55
C PRO A 96 -10.04 14.91 5.14
N ARG A 97 -8.92 14.59 5.77
CA ARG A 97 -7.61 15.20 5.48
C ARG A 97 -6.86 14.47 4.37
N ASP A 98 -7.15 13.20 4.20
CA ASP A 98 -6.49 12.28 3.29
C ASP A 98 -7.46 11.17 2.84
N MET A 99 -6.97 10.28 1.99
CA MET A 99 -7.77 9.19 1.45
C MET A 99 -8.18 8.16 2.52
N MET A 100 -7.35 7.93 3.55
CA MET A 100 -7.67 7.05 4.67
C MET A 100 -8.88 7.58 5.44
N ASP A 101 -8.85 8.85 5.87
CA ASP A 101 -9.98 9.52 6.52
C ASP A 101 -11.24 9.47 5.63
N ALA A 102 -11.10 9.66 4.32
CA ALA A 102 -12.22 9.62 3.39
C ALA A 102 -12.88 8.22 3.31
N PHE A 103 -12.09 7.15 3.30
CA PHE A 103 -12.62 5.79 3.33
C PHE A 103 -13.22 5.41 4.68
N ILE A 104 -12.62 5.83 5.79
CA ILE A 104 -13.18 5.64 7.14
C ILE A 104 -14.55 6.33 7.23
N LEU A 105 -14.65 7.61 6.87
CA LEU A 105 -15.93 8.34 6.87
C LEU A 105 -16.97 7.70 5.95
N SER A 106 -16.54 7.17 4.80
CA SER A 106 -17.43 6.46 3.87
C SER A 106 -17.98 5.18 4.50
N ALA A 107 -17.14 4.39 5.16
CA ALA A 107 -17.52 3.17 5.86
C ALA A 107 -18.42 3.45 7.07
N GLU A 108 -18.12 4.46 7.87
CA GLU A 108 -18.94 4.87 9.02
C GLU A 108 -20.34 5.33 8.59
N LYS A 109 -20.44 6.12 7.51
CA LYS A 109 -21.74 6.53 6.94
C LYS A 109 -22.57 5.34 6.45
N LYS A 110 -21.92 4.31 5.90
CA LYS A 110 -22.60 3.05 5.53
C LYS A 110 -23.14 2.35 6.78
N ALA A 111 -22.33 2.23 7.82
CA ALA A 111 -22.70 1.58 9.08
C ALA A 111 -23.82 2.31 9.82
N ALA A 112 -23.87 3.65 9.75
CA ALA A 112 -24.91 4.49 10.35
C ALA A 112 -26.29 4.40 9.64
N GLY A 113 -26.43 3.58 8.60
CA GLY A 113 -27.69 3.41 7.87
C GLY A 113 -28.03 4.56 6.92
N ASP A 114 -27.09 5.50 6.73
CA ASP A 114 -27.25 6.67 5.88
C ASP A 114 -27.07 6.27 4.41
N SER A 115 -28.08 5.56 3.91
CA SER A 115 -28.21 5.02 2.56
C SER A 115 -28.66 6.07 1.53
N HIS A 116 -28.75 7.34 1.94
CA HIS A 116 -29.18 8.46 1.09
C HIS A 116 -28.20 8.83 -0.05
N GLY A 117 -27.05 8.16 -0.14
CA GLY A 117 -26.20 8.18 -1.34
C GLY A 117 -25.98 6.75 -1.80
N GLY A 118 -26.76 6.29 -2.78
CA GLY A 118 -26.72 4.92 -3.35
C GLY A 118 -25.44 4.57 -4.12
N GLY A 119 -24.26 4.87 -3.57
CA GLY A 119 -22.96 4.49 -4.09
C GLY A 119 -22.38 3.27 -3.36
N ALA A 120 -21.48 2.55 -4.04
CA ALA A 120 -20.72 1.46 -3.43
C ALA A 120 -19.81 2.01 -2.31
N ARG A 121 -20.00 1.54 -1.08
CA ARG A 121 -19.21 1.91 0.10
C ARG A 121 -18.55 0.68 0.71
N LEU A 122 -17.29 0.84 1.12
CA LEU A 122 -16.52 -0.20 1.79
C LEU A 122 -17.05 -0.45 3.20
N ASP A 123 -16.85 -1.67 3.69
CA ASP A 123 -16.95 -1.97 5.12
C ASP A 123 -15.65 -1.56 5.80
N LEU A 124 -15.75 -1.16 7.08
CA LEU A 124 -14.62 -0.59 7.82
C LEU A 124 -13.42 -1.54 7.88
N GLU A 125 -13.68 -2.86 7.95
CA GLU A 125 -12.66 -3.91 7.94
C GLU A 125 -11.87 -4.00 6.62
N ASN A 126 -12.47 -3.55 5.50
CA ASN A 126 -11.86 -3.62 4.18
C ASN A 126 -11.09 -2.35 3.82
N VAL A 127 -11.19 -1.28 4.64
CA VAL A 127 -10.50 -0.01 4.40
C VAL A 127 -8.98 -0.17 4.41
N PRO A 128 -8.35 -0.82 5.41
CA PRO A 128 -6.90 -1.01 5.41
C PRO A 128 -6.41 -1.77 4.18
N ALA A 129 -7.06 -2.89 3.85
CA ALA A 129 -6.71 -3.70 2.68
C ALA A 129 -6.82 -2.92 1.36
N THR A 130 -7.90 -2.15 1.19
CA THR A 130 -8.10 -1.35 -0.03
C THR A 130 -7.04 -0.25 -0.16
N ILE A 131 -6.65 0.40 0.95
CA ILE A 131 -5.57 1.39 0.96
C ILE A 131 -4.22 0.75 0.63
N THR A 132 -3.93 -0.44 1.19
CA THR A 132 -2.73 -1.22 0.88
C THR A 132 -2.64 -1.47 -0.63
N ASP A 133 -3.70 -1.98 -1.24
CA ASP A 133 -3.74 -2.27 -2.68
C ASP A 133 -3.49 -1.02 -3.54
N ILE A 134 -4.15 0.11 -3.19
CA ILE A 134 -3.97 1.37 -3.91
C ILE A 134 -2.52 1.86 -3.79
N PHE A 135 -1.95 1.79 -2.59
CA PHE A 135 -0.58 2.24 -2.36
C PHE A 135 0.42 1.37 -3.13
N ASP A 136 0.35 0.05 -3.00
CA ASP A 136 1.28 -0.88 -3.63
C ASP A 136 1.19 -0.82 -5.16
N ALA A 137 -0.02 -0.83 -5.71
CA ALA A 137 -0.22 -0.74 -7.16
C ALA A 137 0.33 0.58 -7.73
N SER A 138 0.10 1.70 -7.02
CA SER A 138 0.60 3.00 -7.44
C SER A 138 2.12 3.09 -7.40
N GLN A 139 2.77 2.43 -6.42
CA GLN A 139 4.22 2.42 -6.30
C GLN A 139 4.88 1.79 -7.50
N ASP A 140 4.46 0.59 -7.87
CA ASP A 140 5.07 -0.15 -8.96
C ASP A 140 4.80 0.52 -10.32
N THR A 141 3.55 0.85 -10.59
CA THR A 141 3.12 1.37 -11.89
C THR A 141 3.65 2.77 -12.18
N LEU A 142 3.53 3.72 -11.23
CA LEU A 142 3.99 5.10 -11.46
C LEU A 142 5.52 5.18 -11.47
N SER A 143 6.21 4.39 -10.64
CA SER A 143 7.67 4.36 -10.65
C SER A 143 8.20 3.84 -11.98
N THR A 144 7.61 2.76 -12.49
CA THR A 144 7.95 2.19 -13.80
C THR A 144 7.64 3.18 -14.92
N ALA A 145 6.46 3.80 -14.92
CA ALA A 145 6.09 4.80 -15.92
C ALA A 145 7.08 5.99 -15.95
N LEU A 146 7.44 6.53 -14.79
CA LEU A 146 8.42 7.63 -14.71
C LEU A 146 9.80 7.22 -15.20
N GLN A 147 10.26 6.00 -14.88
CA GLN A 147 11.53 5.49 -15.38
C GLN A 147 11.53 5.38 -16.92
N TRP A 148 10.43 4.89 -17.51
CA TRP A 148 10.27 4.83 -18.97
C TRP A 148 10.21 6.21 -19.61
N LEU A 149 9.50 7.17 -19.02
CA LEU A 149 9.44 8.54 -19.53
C LEU A 149 10.83 9.19 -19.55
N LEU A 150 11.61 9.02 -18.48
CA LEU A 150 12.99 9.52 -18.43
C LEU A 150 13.86 8.83 -19.49
N LEU A 151 13.76 7.51 -19.61
CA LEU A 151 14.50 6.73 -20.60
C LEU A 151 14.19 7.17 -22.05
N LEU A 152 12.93 7.49 -22.35
CA LEU A 152 12.52 7.93 -23.69
C LEU A 152 12.95 9.37 -24.01
N PHE A 153 13.15 10.20 -22.99
CA PHE A 153 13.60 11.59 -23.15
C PHE A 153 15.13 11.73 -23.20
N THR A 154 15.87 10.72 -22.72
CA THR A 154 17.34 10.65 -22.80
C THR A 154 17.82 9.91 -24.04
#